data_AF-A0A6L7X7C9-F1
#
_entry.id   AF-A0A6L7X7C9-F1
#
_cell.length_a   1.000
_cell.length_b   1.000
_cell.length_c   1.000
_cell.angle_alpha   90.00
_cell.angle_beta   90.00
_cell.angle_gamma   90.00
#
_symmetry.space_group_name_H-M   'P 1'
#
loop_
_entity.id
_entity.type
_entity.pdbx_description
1 polymer ?
#
loop_
_entity_poly.entity_id
_entity_poly.type
_entity_poly.pdbx_seq_one_letter_code
_entity_poly.pdbx_strand_id
1 'polypeptide(L)'
;MARVREIPSRSEQLALEPTISSEHRAELAKGAAEWDARQFFDAHETWEEIWQVERRPIRSFYQGLILLAAGLHHWTGTHRPRGVRIKLSSGIERLAPYAPSYLGVDVAAMIADAAALLRQAPDHPAVLADTPLDRFPPFRWAVTDGGGGGGGGRGGGGRAGRGGGGRGGGGGGGGG
;
A
#
# COMPACT_ATOMS: atom_id res chain seq x y z
N MET A 1 17.25 -4.18 -32.13
CA MET A 1 17.99 -4.00 -30.86
C MET A 1 17.11 -3.23 -29.89
N ALA A 2 16.41 -3.92 -28.98
CA ALA A 2 15.63 -3.25 -27.94
C ALA A 2 16.62 -2.57 -26.99
N ARG A 3 16.57 -1.24 -26.86
CA ARG A 3 17.33 -0.53 -25.81
C ARG A 3 17.03 -1.23 -24.50
N VAL A 4 18.06 -1.78 -23.86
CA VAL A 4 18.06 -2.02 -22.42
C VAL A 4 17.54 -0.71 -21.83
N ARG A 5 16.31 -0.73 -21.32
CA ARG A 5 15.69 0.43 -20.69
C ARG A 5 16.50 0.63 -19.42
N GLU A 6 17.51 1.48 -19.53
CA GLU A 6 18.55 1.76 -18.55
C GLU A 6 17.86 2.03 -17.21
N ILE A 7 18.05 1.10 -16.29
CA ILE A 7 17.62 1.29 -14.91
C ILE A 7 18.43 2.50 -14.42
N PRO A 8 17.78 3.61 -14.01
CA PRO A 8 18.52 4.79 -13.59
C PRO A 8 19.39 4.46 -12.38
N SER A 9 20.59 5.04 -12.32
CA SER A 9 21.43 5.00 -11.12
C SER A 9 20.70 5.62 -9.93
N ARG A 10 21.12 5.29 -8.71
CA ARG A 10 20.49 5.86 -7.50
C ARG A 10 20.50 7.39 -7.50
N SER A 11 21.57 8.02 -7.99
CA SER A 11 21.66 9.47 -8.10
C SER A 11 20.64 10.05 -9.08
N GLU A 12 20.45 9.41 -10.24
CA GLU A 12 19.45 9.84 -11.23
C GLU A 12 18.02 9.61 -10.72
N GLN A 13 17.78 8.51 -10.01
CA GLN A 13 16.50 8.24 -9.36
C GLN A 13 16.12 9.39 -8.41
N LEU A 14 17.04 9.78 -7.51
CA LEU A 14 16.80 10.83 -6.52
C LEU A 14 16.64 12.21 -7.17
N ALA A 15 17.38 12.49 -8.25
CA ALA A 15 17.22 13.72 -9.03
C ALA A 15 15.84 13.83 -9.70
N LEU A 16 15.19 12.70 -10.00
CA LEU A 16 13.86 12.66 -10.61
C LEU A 16 12.73 12.87 -9.59
N GLU A 17 12.90 12.48 -8.32
CA GLU A 17 11.84 12.59 -7.31
C GLU A 17 11.20 13.99 -7.20
N PRO A 18 11.95 15.09 -7.00
CA PRO A 18 11.35 16.41 -6.85
C PRO A 18 10.65 16.91 -8.13
N THR A 19 10.93 16.27 -9.27
CA THR A 19 10.34 16.61 -10.57
C THR A 19 9.03 15.86 -10.87
N ILE A 20 8.58 15.00 -9.95
CA ILE A 20 7.30 14.30 -10.08
C ILE A 20 6.17 15.24 -9.68
N SER A 21 5.21 15.42 -10.60
CA SER A 21 4.07 16.30 -10.42
C SER A 21 3.23 15.87 -9.21
N SER A 22 2.51 16.84 -8.63
CA SER A 22 1.54 16.56 -7.57
C SER A 22 0.44 15.59 -8.02
N GLU A 23 0.07 15.64 -9.31
CA GLU A 23 -0.89 14.73 -9.94
C GLU A 23 -0.39 13.28 -9.94
N HIS A 24 0.80 13.01 -10.48
CA HIS A 24 1.35 11.64 -10.46
C HIS A 24 1.58 11.12 -9.03
N ARG A 25 1.87 12.01 -8.07
CA ARG A 25 1.95 11.64 -6.64
C ARG A 25 0.58 11.26 -6.08
N ALA A 26 -0.46 11.98 -6.45
CA ALA A 26 -1.84 11.66 -6.06
C ALA A 26 -2.31 10.35 -6.70
N GLU A 27 -1.96 10.09 -7.97
CA GLU A 27 -2.27 8.81 -8.65
C GLU A 27 -1.50 7.64 -8.04
N LEU A 28 -0.22 7.83 -7.70
CA LEU A 28 0.54 6.83 -6.94
C LEU A 28 -0.17 6.48 -5.62
N ALA A 29 -0.62 7.49 -4.88
CA ALA A 29 -1.36 7.30 -3.63
C ALA A 29 -2.75 6.66 -3.84
N LYS A 30 -3.45 7.01 -4.92
CA LYS A 30 -4.72 6.40 -5.31
C LYS A 30 -4.56 4.91 -5.55
N GLY A 31 -3.57 4.50 -6.36
CA GLY A 31 -3.32 3.09 -6.62
C GLY A 31 -2.89 2.31 -5.36
N ALA A 32 -2.22 2.97 -4.41
CA ALA A 32 -1.94 2.36 -3.10
C ALA A 32 -3.22 2.13 -2.27
N ALA A 33 -4.17 3.07 -2.29
CA ALA A 33 -5.46 2.90 -1.63
C ALA A 33 -6.29 1.77 -2.28
N GLU A 34 -6.28 1.66 -3.61
CA GLU A 34 -6.91 0.56 -4.35
C GLU A 34 -6.25 -0.79 -4.01
N TRP A 35 -4.93 -0.83 -3.87
CA TRP A 35 -4.18 -2.01 -3.40
C TRP A 35 -4.63 -2.44 -2.00
N ASP A 36 -4.75 -1.49 -1.07
CA ASP A 36 -5.19 -1.76 0.30
C ASP A 36 -6.62 -2.29 0.36
N ALA A 37 -7.48 -1.82 -0.55
CA ALA A 37 -8.83 -2.33 -0.78
C ALA A 37 -8.88 -3.66 -1.54
N ARG A 38 -7.73 -4.25 -1.91
CA ARG A 38 -7.60 -5.50 -2.70
C ARG A 38 -8.16 -5.40 -4.11
N GLN A 39 -8.32 -4.18 -4.60
CA GLN A 39 -8.69 -3.84 -5.97
C GLN A 39 -7.44 -3.80 -6.84
N PHE A 40 -6.75 -4.93 -6.97
CA PHE A 40 -5.44 -4.99 -7.64
C PHE A 40 -5.50 -4.68 -9.14
N PHE A 41 -6.65 -4.87 -9.79
CA PHE A 41 -6.84 -4.44 -11.18
C PHE A 41 -6.93 -2.91 -11.26
N ASP A 42 -7.70 -2.26 -10.38
CA ASP A 42 -7.83 -0.81 -10.39
C ASP A 42 -6.48 -0.13 -10.09
N ALA A 43 -5.72 -0.66 -9.12
CA ALA A 43 -4.35 -0.21 -8.85
C ALA A 43 -3.41 -0.37 -10.06
N HIS A 44 -3.56 -1.46 -10.82
CA HIS A 44 -2.82 -1.68 -12.06
C HIS A 44 -3.13 -0.59 -13.09
N GLU A 45 -4.42 -0.33 -13.35
CA GLU A 45 -4.85 0.68 -14.33
C GLU A 45 -4.37 2.08 -13.92
N THR A 46 -4.59 2.48 -12.66
CA THR A 46 -4.17 3.78 -12.13
C THR A 46 -2.66 4.01 -12.32
N TRP A 47 -1.82 3.01 -12.04
CA TRP A 47 -0.37 3.16 -12.25
C TRP A 47 0.05 3.03 -13.72
N GLU A 48 -0.70 2.28 -14.53
CA GLU A 48 -0.46 2.18 -15.97
C GLU A 48 -0.68 3.53 -16.68
N GLU A 49 -1.68 4.32 -16.27
CA GLU A 49 -1.92 5.67 -16.78
C GLU A 49 -0.66 6.55 -16.65
N ILE A 50 -0.05 6.59 -15.46
CA ILE A 50 1.23 7.30 -15.21
C ILE A 50 2.32 6.76 -16.14
N TRP A 51 2.44 5.43 -16.22
CA TRP A 51 3.50 4.77 -16.96
C TRP A 51 3.44 5.02 -18.48
N GLN A 52 2.23 5.10 -19.05
CA GLN A 52 2.02 5.31 -20.47
C GLN A 52 2.51 6.69 -20.94
N VAL A 53 2.29 7.72 -20.12
CA VAL A 53 2.68 9.10 -20.42
C VAL A 53 4.11 9.43 -20.00
N GLU A 54 4.65 8.73 -19.00
CA GLU A 54 6.03 8.94 -18.53
C GLU A 54 7.08 8.45 -19.53
N ARG A 55 7.94 9.37 -19.99
CA ARG A 55 9.01 9.09 -20.96
C ARG A 55 10.38 8.92 -20.31
N ARG A 56 10.55 9.39 -19.07
CA ARG A 56 11.81 9.36 -18.32
C ARG A 56 12.08 7.97 -17.74
N PRO A 57 13.33 7.69 -17.30
CA PRO A 57 13.69 6.39 -16.71
C PRO A 57 12.85 5.98 -15.50
N ILE A 58 12.25 6.93 -14.76
CA ILE A 58 11.40 6.63 -13.60
C ILE A 58 10.24 5.68 -13.90
N ARG A 59 9.76 5.62 -15.15
CA ARG A 59 8.70 4.66 -15.53
C ARG A 59 9.05 3.20 -15.23
N SER A 60 10.33 2.80 -15.09
CA SER A 60 10.61 1.43 -14.61
C SER A 60 10.13 1.17 -13.19
N PHE A 61 10.09 2.18 -12.32
CA PHE A 61 9.51 2.07 -10.99
C PHE A 61 8.01 1.75 -11.06
N TYR A 62 7.24 2.58 -11.77
CA TYR A 62 5.81 2.32 -11.97
C TYR A 62 5.56 0.97 -12.63
N GLN A 63 6.39 0.57 -13.61
CA GLN A 63 6.31 -0.75 -14.22
C GLN A 63 6.48 -1.89 -13.20
N GLY A 64 7.32 -1.70 -12.18
CA GLY A 64 7.47 -2.67 -11.10
C GLY A 64 6.20 -2.81 -10.27
N LEU A 65 5.59 -1.70 -9.87
CA LEU A 65 4.31 -1.68 -9.14
C LEU A 65 3.17 -2.30 -9.95
N ILE A 66 3.05 -1.93 -11.23
CA ILE A 66 2.08 -2.50 -12.20
C ILE A 66 2.24 -4.02 -12.30
N LEU A 67 3.47 -4.53 -12.39
CA LEU A 67 3.72 -5.97 -12.46
C LEU A 67 3.30 -6.67 -11.17
N LEU A 68 3.56 -6.09 -10.00
CA LEU A 68 3.09 -6.66 -8.74
C LEU A 68 1.56 -6.68 -8.68
N ALA A 69 0.89 -5.57 -9.00
CA ALA A 69 -0.57 -5.46 -9.03
C ALA A 69 -1.20 -6.47 -10.01
N ALA A 70 -0.67 -6.58 -11.22
CA ALA A 70 -1.09 -7.58 -12.20
C ALA A 70 -0.91 -9.02 -11.68
N GLY A 71 0.19 -9.29 -10.96
CA GLY A 71 0.43 -10.59 -10.33
C GLY A 71 -0.63 -10.92 -9.28
N LEU A 72 -1.02 -9.95 -8.45
CA LEU A 72 -2.06 -10.14 -7.45
C LEU A 72 -3.46 -10.24 -8.09
N HIS A 73 -3.76 -9.46 -9.12
CA HIS A 73 -4.99 -9.61 -9.89
C HIS A 73 -5.08 -10.99 -10.58
N HIS A 74 -3.95 -11.51 -11.07
CA HIS A 74 -3.88 -12.89 -11.56
C HIS A 74 -4.14 -13.93 -10.48
N TRP A 75 -3.84 -13.62 -9.22
CA TRP A 75 -4.14 -14.48 -8.09
C TRP A 75 -5.62 -14.41 -7.73
N THR A 76 -6.15 -13.21 -7.51
CA THR A 76 -7.47 -13.00 -6.90
C THR A 76 -8.64 -12.88 -7.88
N GLY A 77 -8.39 -12.47 -9.12
CA GLY A 77 -9.43 -12.22 -10.11
C GLY A 77 -9.49 -13.27 -11.21
N THR A 78 -8.35 -13.59 -11.84
CA THR A 78 -8.32 -14.49 -13.01
C THR A 78 -7.81 -15.90 -12.71
N HIS A 79 -7.27 -16.13 -11.51
CA HIS A 79 -6.79 -17.43 -11.03
C HIS A 79 -5.79 -18.11 -11.99
N ARG A 80 -4.73 -17.38 -12.37
CA ARG A 80 -3.70 -17.81 -13.34
C ARG A 80 -2.34 -18.06 -12.65
N PRO A 81 -2.06 -19.27 -12.12
CA PRO A 81 -0.86 -19.55 -11.32
C PRO A 81 0.47 -19.19 -11.98
N ARG A 82 0.64 -19.57 -13.25
CA ARG A 82 1.84 -19.23 -14.03
C ARG A 82 2.00 -17.73 -14.17
N GLY A 83 0.89 -17.02 -14.38
CA GLY A 83 0.89 -15.58 -14.53
C GLY A 83 1.23 -14.86 -13.23
N VAL A 84 0.75 -15.34 -12.08
CA VAL A 84 1.14 -14.85 -10.75
C VAL A 84 2.66 -14.89 -10.60
N ARG A 85 3.27 -16.06 -10.83
CA ARG A 85 4.71 -16.25 -10.65
C ARG A 85 5.54 -15.33 -11.54
N ILE A 86 5.23 -15.28 -12.83
CA ILE A 86 5.95 -14.44 -13.80
C ILE A 86 5.84 -12.96 -13.40
N LYS A 87 4.64 -12.50 -13.06
CA LYS A 87 4.39 -11.09 -12.77
C LYS A 87 5.03 -10.65 -11.46
N LEU A 88 4.90 -11.44 -10.39
CA LEU A 88 5.54 -11.15 -9.11
C LEU A 88 7.07 -11.17 -9.22
N SER A 89 7.67 -12.17 -9.88
CA SER A 89 9.13 -12.22 -10.04
C SER A 89 9.67 -11.03 -10.85
N SER A 90 9.03 -10.72 -11.99
CA SER A 90 9.44 -9.57 -12.81
C SER A 90 9.20 -8.23 -12.11
N GLY A 91 8.14 -8.09 -11.30
CA GLY A 91 7.90 -6.90 -10.51
C GLY A 91 8.98 -6.68 -9.45
N ILE A 92 9.39 -7.74 -8.75
CA ILE A 92 10.50 -7.73 -7.78
C ILE A 92 11.80 -7.30 -8.45
N GLU A 93 12.18 -7.91 -9.57
CA GLU A 93 13.39 -7.56 -10.32
C GLU A 93 13.40 -6.10 -10.76
N ARG A 94 12.23 -5.57 -11.16
CA ARG A 94 12.07 -4.20 -11.61
C ARG A 94 12.18 -3.17 -10.48
N LEU A 95 11.69 -3.53 -9.29
CA LEU A 95 11.71 -2.67 -8.10
C LEU A 95 13.04 -2.72 -7.35
N ALA A 96 13.80 -3.81 -7.43
CA ALA A 96 15.06 -3.98 -6.70
C ALA A 96 16.04 -2.78 -6.77
N PRO A 97 16.24 -2.11 -7.91
CA PRO A 97 17.12 -0.94 -8.01
C PRO A 97 16.67 0.30 -7.23
N TYR A 98 15.40 0.34 -6.80
CA TYR A 98 14.79 1.46 -6.09
C TYR A 98 14.75 1.25 -4.57
N ALA A 99 15.18 0.08 -4.08
CA ALA A 99 15.34 -0.18 -2.65
C ALA A 99 16.40 0.76 -2.01
N PRO A 100 16.28 1.10 -0.71
CA PRO A 100 15.25 0.64 0.23
C PRO A 100 13.91 1.37 0.08
N SER A 101 13.92 2.64 -0.35
CA SER A 101 12.73 3.45 -0.55
C SER A 101 12.87 4.36 -1.76
N TYR A 102 11.73 4.68 -2.38
CA TYR A 102 11.64 5.58 -3.53
C TYR A 102 10.23 6.17 -3.66
N LEU A 103 10.11 7.47 -3.94
CA LEU A 103 8.83 8.20 -3.98
C LEU A 103 7.95 8.02 -2.72
N GLY A 104 8.58 7.83 -1.55
CA GLY A 104 7.89 7.57 -0.29
C GLY A 104 7.40 6.13 -0.12
N VAL A 105 7.59 5.25 -1.09
CA VAL A 105 7.28 3.82 -0.99
C VAL A 105 8.42 3.09 -0.29
N ASP A 106 8.09 2.20 0.66
CA ASP A 106 9.04 1.24 1.22
C ASP A 106 9.21 0.08 0.24
N VAL A 107 10.13 0.27 -0.69
CA VAL A 107 10.38 -0.67 -1.78
C VAL A 107 10.93 -1.99 -1.25
N ALA A 108 11.77 -1.95 -0.21
CA ALA A 108 12.30 -3.16 0.41
C ALA A 108 11.17 -4.01 1.02
N ALA A 109 10.23 -3.39 1.75
CA ALA A 109 9.08 -4.10 2.31
C ALA A 109 8.14 -4.63 1.23
N MET A 110 7.85 -3.85 0.18
CA MET A 110 7.05 -4.32 -0.97
C MET A 110 7.68 -5.54 -1.64
N ILE A 111 9.01 -5.55 -1.83
CA ILE A 111 9.73 -6.69 -2.40
C ILE A 111 9.67 -7.91 -1.46
N ALA A 112 9.87 -7.71 -0.16
CA ALA A 112 9.82 -8.79 0.82
C ALA A 112 8.44 -9.47 0.85
N ASP A 113 7.39 -8.67 0.85
CA ASP A 113 6.00 -9.11 0.79
C ASP A 113 5.71 -9.88 -0.51
N ALA A 114 6.08 -9.32 -1.67
CA ALA A 114 5.91 -9.97 -2.96
C ALA A 114 6.69 -11.29 -3.05
N ALA A 115 7.92 -11.35 -2.51
CA ALA A 115 8.72 -12.56 -2.47
C ALA A 115 8.12 -13.63 -1.56
N ALA A 116 7.53 -13.23 -0.42
CA ALA A 116 6.81 -14.14 0.48
C ALA A 116 5.57 -14.73 -0.18
N LEU A 117 4.78 -13.91 -0.87
CA LEU A 117 3.64 -14.37 -1.68
C LEU A 117 4.09 -15.30 -2.80
N LEU A 118 5.15 -14.95 -3.53
CA LEU A 118 5.68 -15.78 -4.62
C LEU A 118 6.07 -17.18 -4.16
N ARG A 119 6.73 -17.31 -2.99
CA ARG A 119 7.09 -18.61 -2.41
C ARG A 119 5.88 -19.45 -2.00
N GLN A 120 4.78 -18.80 -1.64
CA GLN A 120 3.56 -19.44 -1.15
C GLN A 120 2.50 -19.62 -2.24
N ALA A 121 2.75 -19.10 -3.45
CA ALA A 121 1.78 -19.07 -4.55
C ALA A 121 1.39 -20.49 -4.99
N PRO A 122 0.12 -20.88 -4.83
CA PRO A 122 -0.36 -22.17 -5.31
C PRO A 122 -0.12 -22.38 -6.80
N ASP A 123 0.02 -23.65 -7.20
CA ASP A 123 0.20 -24.04 -8.61
C ASP A 123 -1.11 -24.35 -9.34
N HIS A 124 -2.24 -24.27 -8.64
CA HIS A 124 -3.53 -24.69 -9.15
C HIS A 124 -4.59 -23.58 -9.07
N PRO A 125 -5.37 -23.31 -10.14
CA PRO A 125 -6.38 -22.24 -10.16
C PRO A 125 -7.40 -22.31 -9.03
N ALA A 126 -7.92 -23.50 -8.70
CA ALA A 126 -8.90 -23.64 -7.62
C ALA A 126 -8.36 -23.17 -6.25
N VAL A 127 -7.10 -23.48 -5.94
CA VAL A 127 -6.48 -23.07 -4.67
C VAL A 127 -6.23 -21.55 -4.63
N LEU A 128 -5.98 -20.92 -5.78
CA LEU A 128 -5.94 -19.46 -5.86
C LEU A 128 -7.30 -18.85 -5.55
N ALA A 129 -8.38 -19.40 -6.11
CA ALA A 129 -9.74 -18.92 -5.91
C ALA A 129 -10.19 -19.02 -4.44
N ASP A 130 -9.71 -20.03 -3.73
CA ASP A 130 -10.01 -20.23 -2.31
C ASP A 130 -9.13 -19.38 -1.37
N THR A 131 -8.19 -18.57 -1.90
CA THR A 131 -7.29 -17.76 -1.07
C THR A 131 -8.04 -16.56 -0.45
N PRO A 132 -8.09 -16.42 0.89
CA PRO A 132 -8.67 -15.26 1.55
C PRO A 132 -7.95 -13.95 1.19
N LEU A 133 -8.71 -12.87 0.94
CA LEU A 133 -8.15 -11.59 0.51
C LEU A 133 -7.35 -10.85 1.60
N ASP A 134 -7.58 -11.16 2.87
CA ASP A 134 -6.82 -10.62 4.00
C ASP A 134 -5.39 -11.16 4.10
N ARG A 135 -5.07 -12.23 3.35
CA ARG A 135 -3.71 -12.78 3.24
C ARG A 135 -2.75 -11.85 2.49
N PHE A 136 -3.28 -10.95 1.66
CA PHE A 136 -2.44 -10.04 0.89
C PHE A 136 -2.02 -8.85 1.77
N PRO A 137 -0.72 -8.48 1.80
CA PRO A 137 -0.23 -7.41 2.66
C PRO A 137 -0.67 -6.04 2.13
N PRO A 138 -0.88 -5.05 3.01
CA PRO A 138 -1.16 -3.68 2.58
C PRO A 138 0.03 -3.09 1.82
N PHE A 139 -0.21 -2.00 1.10
CA PHE A 139 0.82 -1.21 0.46
C PHE A 139 1.76 -0.61 1.51
N ARG A 140 3.07 -0.55 1.20
CA ARG A 140 4.09 -0.14 2.16
C ARG A 140 4.59 1.27 1.85
N TRP A 141 4.20 2.21 2.69
CA TRP A 141 4.79 3.54 2.71
C TRP A 141 6.01 3.56 3.62
N ALA A 142 7.09 4.19 3.17
CA ALA A 142 8.27 4.45 3.98
C ALA A 142 7.90 5.43 5.10
N VAL A 143 8.37 5.14 6.31
CA VAL A 143 8.25 6.08 7.42
C VAL A 143 9.06 7.32 7.05
N THR A 144 8.40 8.46 6.92
CA THR A 144 9.12 9.73 6.89
C THR A 144 9.56 10.01 8.32
N ASP A 145 10.87 9.99 8.58
CA ASP A 145 11.43 10.48 9.82
C ASP A 145 11.16 11.99 9.92
N GLY A 146 9.97 12.34 10.41
CA GLY A 146 9.61 13.69 10.80
C GLY A 146 10.29 14.01 12.13
N GLY A 147 11.44 14.70 12.07
CA GLY A 147 12.05 15.32 13.22
C GLY A 147 11.13 16.35 13.90
N GLY A 148 10.76 16.06 15.16
CA GLY A 148 10.76 16.94 16.34
C GLY A 148 10.10 18.33 16.33
N GLY A 149 9.12 18.51 17.25
CA GLY A 149 9.07 19.67 18.14
C GLY A 149 7.72 20.39 18.26
N GLY A 150 7.04 20.25 19.42
CA GLY A 150 5.97 21.21 19.77
C GLY A 150 4.96 20.82 20.84
N GLY A 151 5.41 20.68 22.09
CA GLY A 151 4.68 21.26 23.24
C GLY A 151 3.40 20.58 23.73
N GLY A 152 3.52 19.87 24.85
CA GLY A 152 2.40 19.37 25.63
C GLY A 152 1.44 20.48 26.11
N GLY A 153 0.15 20.13 26.10
CA GLY A 153 -0.91 20.85 26.78
C GLY A 153 -1.61 19.90 27.74
N ARG A 154 -1.21 19.97 29.01
CA ARG A 154 -1.85 19.31 30.15
C ARG A 154 -3.34 19.70 30.17
N GLY A 155 -4.24 18.72 30.08
CA GLY A 155 -5.66 18.90 30.40
C GLY A 155 -5.81 19.09 31.91
N GLY A 156 -5.69 20.35 32.35
CA GLY A 156 -5.91 20.76 33.73
C GLY A 156 -7.37 20.59 34.14
N GLY A 157 -7.56 19.98 35.31
CA GLY A 157 -8.85 19.96 35.99
C GLY A 157 -9.26 21.34 36.48
N GLY A 158 -10.58 21.53 36.66
CA GLY A 158 -11.12 22.75 37.22
C GLY A 158 -12.64 22.80 37.30
N ARG A 159 -13.17 22.28 38.42
CA ARG A 159 -14.29 22.81 39.23
C ARG A 159 -15.67 22.97 38.56
N ALA A 160 -16.68 22.20 39.00
CA ALA A 160 -17.51 22.41 40.20
C ALA A 160 -18.74 23.29 39.95
N GLY A 161 -19.93 22.76 40.28
CA GLY A 161 -21.14 23.57 40.41
C GLY A 161 -22.41 22.75 40.55
N ARG A 162 -22.86 22.56 41.81
CA ARG A 162 -24.25 22.51 42.33
C ARG A 162 -25.29 21.69 41.52
N GLY A 163 -26.07 20.79 42.12
CA GLY A 163 -26.66 20.79 43.45
C GLY A 163 -28.17 20.56 43.33
N GLY A 164 -28.73 19.75 44.22
CA GLY A 164 -30.17 19.46 44.32
C GLY A 164 -30.45 17.98 44.04
N GLY A 165 -31.10 17.21 44.89
CA GLY A 165 -31.78 17.48 46.15
C GLY A 165 -32.54 16.19 46.46
N GLY A 166 -32.34 15.63 47.65
CA GLY A 166 -32.90 14.34 48.01
C GLY A 166 -34.43 14.35 48.16
N ARG A 167 -34.99 13.13 48.05
CA ARG A 167 -36.22 12.55 48.63
C ARG A 167 -36.34 11.18 47.95
N GLY A 168 -36.52 10.03 48.58
CA GLY A 168 -36.99 9.68 49.92
C GLY A 168 -38.05 8.58 49.75
N GLY A 169 -37.84 7.41 50.38
CA GLY A 169 -38.83 6.32 50.57
C GLY A 169 -38.96 5.36 49.37
N GLY A 170 -39.00 4.03 49.52
CA GLY A 170 -39.19 3.18 50.68
C GLY A 170 -40.42 2.27 50.48
N GLY A 171 -40.19 0.95 50.41
CA GLY A 171 -41.21 -0.12 50.50
C GLY A 171 -42.10 -0.30 49.25
N GLY A 172 -42.54 -1.47 48.83
CA GLY A 172 -42.57 -2.82 49.41
C GLY A 172 -43.81 -3.55 48.86
N GLY A 173 -43.69 -4.85 48.56
CA GLY A 173 -44.80 -5.78 48.24
C GLY A 173 -45.45 -5.56 46.85
N GLY A 174 -45.95 -6.53 46.11
CA GLY A 174 -46.23 -7.95 46.34
C GLY A 174 -47.42 -8.33 45.45
N GLY A 175 -47.38 -9.52 44.83
CA GLY A 175 -48.56 -10.25 44.35
C GLY A 175 -49.18 -9.83 43.01
N GLY A 176 -49.35 -10.82 42.13
CA GLY A 176 -50.08 -10.74 40.87
C GLY A 176 -49.60 -11.79 39.89
#